data_AF-A0AAV5B9W3-F1
#
_entry.id   AF-A0AAV5B9W3-F1
#
_cell.length_a   1.000
_cell.length_b   1.000
_cell.length_c   1.000
_cell.angle_alpha   90.00
_cell.angle_beta   90.00
_cell.angle_gamma   90.00
#
_symmetry.space_group_name_H-M   'P 1'
#
loop_
_entity.id
_entity.type
_entity.pdbx_description
1 polymer ?
#
loop_
_entity_poly.entity_id
_entity_poly.type
_entity_poly.pdbx_seq_one_letter_code
_entity_poly.pdbx_strand_id
1 'polypeptide(L)'
;MLDKFYYADVFVNGEEKTPWYVPQFMFGRSSRFSMSFPYIHYCDFRYDGIHIQSSGNQNEILFVPYSAIKWIDLFVVRRRWGTGILTMMIPWFDFDLIIHLEHDEIEIEFPAFFEFRDVIENWKENGLYVMDHLDLFKRFPDEKAFKENFSAYFEKNYHDIAQQYGLEDPRISFKKTQW
;
A
#
# COMPACT_ATOMS: atom_id res chain seq x y z
N MET A 1 -8.13 2.79 15.25
CA MET A 1 -8.77 1.72 14.45
C MET A 1 -8.84 2.31 13.06
N LEU A 2 -8.17 1.73 12.07
CA LEU A 2 -8.11 2.28 10.72
C LEU A 2 -9.45 2.02 10.05
N ASP A 3 -10.33 3.03 10.04
CA ASP A 3 -11.69 2.91 9.50
C ASP A 3 -11.68 2.84 7.96
N LYS A 4 -10.54 3.15 7.32
CA LYS A 4 -10.36 3.21 5.86
C LYS A 4 -9.06 2.51 5.44
N PHE A 5 -9.18 1.26 5.01
CA PHE A 5 -8.11 0.50 4.37
C PHE A 5 -8.35 0.41 2.86
N TYR A 6 -7.29 0.61 2.07
CA TYR A 6 -7.37 0.63 0.62
C TYR A 6 -6.20 -0.14 -0.01
N TYR A 7 -6.47 -1.20 -0.77
CA TYR A 7 -5.47 -1.78 -1.68
C TYR A 7 -5.62 -1.14 -3.05
N ALA A 8 -4.56 -0.55 -3.63
CA ALA A 8 -4.65 0.31 -4.80
C ALA A 8 -3.64 0.00 -5.90
N ASP A 9 -4.06 0.18 -7.16
CA ASP A 9 -3.13 0.44 -8.25
C ASP A 9 -2.68 1.90 -8.15
N VAL A 10 -1.36 2.12 -8.21
CA VAL A 10 -0.73 3.42 -8.01
C VAL A 10 -0.41 4.11 -9.32
N PHE A 11 -0.75 5.39 -9.33
CA PHE A 11 -0.41 6.38 -10.33
C PHE A 11 0.42 7.49 -9.69
N VAL A 12 1.29 8.11 -10.49
CA VAL A 12 2.02 9.32 -10.10
C VAL A 12 1.80 10.36 -11.18
N ASN A 13 1.14 11.45 -10.83
CA ASN A 13 0.70 12.48 -11.78
C ASN A 13 -0.06 11.92 -12.99
N GLY A 14 -0.92 10.92 -12.75
CA GLY A 14 -1.73 10.27 -13.78
C GLY A 14 -1.00 9.21 -14.63
N GLU A 15 0.29 8.95 -14.38
CA GLU A 15 1.03 7.86 -15.02
C GLU A 15 0.98 6.60 -14.15
N GLU A 16 0.55 5.47 -14.72
CA GLU A 16 0.49 4.17 -14.02
C GLU A 16 1.90 3.70 -13.64
N LYS A 17 2.11 3.36 -12.36
CA LYS A 17 3.40 2.86 -11.84
C LYS A 17 3.34 1.40 -11.40
N THR A 18 2.20 0.93 -10.91
CA THR A 18 2.01 -0.48 -10.60
C THR A 18 1.03 -1.08 -11.60
N PRO A 19 1.36 -2.22 -12.25
CA PRO A 19 0.45 -2.85 -13.19
C PRO A 19 -0.83 -3.31 -12.47
N TRP A 20 -1.97 -3.27 -13.18
CA TRP A 20 -3.27 -3.81 -12.74
C TRP A 20 -3.17 -5.24 -12.19
N TYR A 21 -2.82 -5.38 -10.91
CA TYR A 21 -2.62 -6.67 -10.24
C TYR A 21 -3.68 -6.86 -9.18
N VAL A 22 -4.93 -6.73 -9.60
CA VAL A 22 -6.03 -7.37 -8.93
C VAL A 22 -6.16 -8.75 -9.57
N PRO A 23 -5.76 -9.85 -8.89
CA PRO A 23 -5.87 -11.17 -9.47
C PRO A 23 -7.27 -11.42 -10.04
N GLN A 24 -7.35 -11.79 -11.33
CA GLN A 24 -8.63 -11.96 -12.04
C GLN A 24 -9.62 -12.91 -11.34
N PHE A 25 -9.14 -13.79 -10.45
CA PHE A 25 -9.99 -14.66 -9.64
C PHE A 25 -10.90 -13.90 -8.67
N MET A 26 -10.58 -12.64 -8.32
CA MET A 26 -11.44 -11.79 -7.48
C MET A 26 -12.63 -11.22 -8.26
N PHE A 27 -12.54 -11.21 -9.60
CA PHE A 27 -13.67 -10.91 -10.50
C PHE A 27 -14.40 -12.18 -10.98
N GLY A 28 -14.05 -13.35 -10.43
CA GLY A 28 -14.59 -14.66 -10.78
C GLY A 28 -16.00 -14.92 -10.22
N ARG A 29 -17.02 -14.59 -11.03
CA ARG A 29 -18.36 -15.24 -11.07
C ARG A 29 -19.00 -15.66 -9.74
N SER A 30 -19.40 -14.72 -8.90
CA SER A 30 -20.73 -14.81 -8.29
C SER A 30 -21.20 -13.43 -7.81
N SER A 31 -22.44 -13.08 -8.14
CA SER A 31 -23.20 -11.99 -7.52
C SER A 31 -23.48 -12.20 -6.02
N ARG A 32 -22.82 -13.19 -5.39
CA ARG A 32 -22.93 -13.55 -3.97
C ARG A 32 -21.68 -13.24 -3.16
N PHE A 33 -20.58 -12.84 -3.78
CA PHE A 33 -19.52 -12.14 -3.05
C PHE A 33 -19.98 -10.70 -2.88
N SER A 34 -20.78 -10.46 -1.84
CA SER A 34 -20.86 -9.16 -1.21
C SER A 34 -19.44 -8.79 -0.83
N MET A 35 -18.77 -7.98 -1.67
CA MET A 35 -17.49 -7.39 -1.34
C MET A 35 -17.78 -6.32 -0.28
N SER A 36 -17.92 -6.74 0.97
CA SER A 36 -18.06 -5.88 2.14
C SER A 36 -16.75 -5.16 2.50
N PHE A 37 -15.87 -4.95 1.52
CA PHE A 37 -14.53 -4.42 1.68
C PHE A 37 -14.31 -3.32 0.65
N PRO A 38 -13.87 -2.12 1.04
CA PRO A 38 -13.59 -1.04 0.10
C PRO A 38 -12.35 -1.38 -0.72
N TYR A 39 -12.54 -2.09 -1.82
CA TYR A 39 -11.54 -2.18 -2.88
C TYR A 39 -11.31 -0.77 -3.45
N ILE A 40 -10.06 -0.48 -3.80
CA ILE A 40 -9.69 0.72 -4.55
C ILE A 40 -9.15 0.29 -5.90
N HIS A 41 -9.62 0.97 -6.94
CA HIS A 41 -9.11 0.76 -8.29
C HIS A 41 -8.00 1.75 -8.65
N TYR A 42 -7.74 2.75 -7.80
CA TYR A 42 -6.93 3.90 -8.17
C TYR A 42 -6.48 4.73 -6.95
N CYS A 43 -5.17 4.89 -6.80
CA CYS A 43 -4.54 5.89 -5.96
C CYS A 43 -3.55 6.69 -6.82
N ASP A 44 -3.75 8.00 -6.96
CA ASP A 44 -2.85 8.88 -7.72
C ASP A 44 -2.21 9.92 -6.82
N PHE A 45 -0.89 9.83 -6.73
CA PHE A 45 -0.05 10.79 -6.03
C PHE A 45 0.26 11.95 -6.98
N ARG A 46 -0.46 13.06 -6.79
CA ARG A 46 -0.35 14.25 -7.62
C ARG A 46 0.37 15.38 -6.90
N TYR A 47 0.66 16.46 -7.62
CA TYR A 47 1.27 17.66 -7.06
C TYR A 47 0.40 18.37 -6.00
N ASP A 48 -0.93 18.19 -6.03
CA ASP A 48 -1.88 18.87 -5.13
C ASP A 48 -2.33 18.01 -3.94
N GLY A 49 -2.11 16.70 -4.00
CA GLY A 49 -2.48 15.76 -2.95
C GLY A 49 -2.63 14.34 -3.45
N ILE A 50 -3.29 13.52 -2.64
CA ILE A 50 -3.53 12.10 -2.91
C ILE A 50 -4.99 11.95 -3.35
N HIS A 51 -5.19 11.42 -4.55
CA HIS A 51 -6.52 11.17 -5.12
C HIS A 51 -6.83 9.68 -5.04
N ILE A 52 -7.91 9.34 -4.36
CA ILE A 52 -8.25 7.98 -3.97
C ILE A 52 -9.66 7.67 -4.48
N GLN A 53 -9.84 6.61 -5.27
CA GLN A 53 -11.15 6.25 -5.82
C GLN A 53 -11.57 4.83 -5.43
N SER A 54 -12.70 4.72 -4.71
CA SER A 54 -13.25 3.43 -4.29
C SER A 54 -14.04 2.72 -5.40
N SER A 55 -13.99 1.38 -5.40
CA SER A 55 -14.75 0.52 -6.32
C SER A 55 -16.26 0.58 -6.16
N GLY A 56 -16.76 0.98 -4.99
CA GLY A 56 -18.20 1.04 -4.70
C GLY A 56 -18.91 2.24 -5.32
N ASN A 57 -18.18 3.31 -5.64
CA ASN A 57 -18.74 4.56 -6.18
C ASN A 57 -17.74 5.22 -7.12
N GLN A 58 -17.81 4.88 -8.41
CA GLN A 58 -16.92 5.44 -9.45
C GLN A 58 -17.01 6.96 -9.59
N ASN A 59 -18.01 7.62 -9.00
CA ASN A 59 -18.17 9.07 -9.07
C ASN A 59 -17.59 9.82 -7.87
N GLU A 60 -17.06 9.11 -6.86
CA GLU A 60 -16.56 9.71 -5.63
C GLU A 60 -15.05 9.49 -5.52
N ILE A 61 -14.30 10.57 -5.77
CA ILE A 61 -12.86 10.62 -5.53
C ILE A 61 -12.68 11.26 -4.15
N LEU A 62 -12.14 10.50 -3.22
CA LEU A 62 -11.61 11.04 -1.98
C LEU A 62 -10.31 11.76 -2.30
N PHE A 63 -10.28 13.06 -2.04
CA PHE A 63 -9.08 13.88 -2.19
C PHE A 63 -8.50 14.21 -0.81
N VAL A 64 -7.22 13.90 -0.61
CA VAL A 64 -6.46 14.24 0.59
C VAL A 64 -5.38 15.26 0.21
N PRO A 65 -5.58 16.56 0.48
CA PRO A 65 -4.56 17.56 0.22
C PRO A 65 -3.37 17.34 1.17
N TYR A 66 -2.13 17.54 0.70
CA TYR A 66 -0.94 17.35 1.55
C TYR A 66 -0.93 18.25 2.79
N SER A 67 -1.54 19.43 2.71
CA SER A 67 -1.68 20.35 3.84
C SER A 67 -2.56 19.82 4.97
N ALA A 68 -3.39 18.80 4.73
CA ALA A 68 -4.20 18.15 5.76
C ALA A 68 -3.48 16.96 6.43
N ILE A 69 -2.33 16.53 5.88
CA ILE A 69 -1.58 15.38 6.40
C ILE A 69 -0.62 15.86 7.49
N LYS A 70 -0.71 15.27 8.67
CA LYS A 70 0.22 15.54 9.77
C LYS A 70 1.56 14.83 9.55
N TRP A 71 1.50 13.53 9.25
CA TRP A 71 2.64 12.72 8.86
C TRP A 71 2.19 11.45 8.14
N ILE A 72 3.14 10.73 7.53
CA ILE A 72 2.93 9.44 6.88
C ILE A 72 3.90 8.42 7.48
N ASP A 73 3.39 7.25 7.85
CA ASP A 73 4.24 6.08 8.11
C ASP A 73 4.33 5.20 6.87
N LEU A 74 5.53 4.74 6.55
CA LEU A 74 5.78 3.79 5.47
C LEU A 74 6.34 2.48 6.03
N PHE A 75 5.64 1.40 5.72
CA PHE A 75 6.03 0.03 6.03
C PHE A 75 6.10 -0.82 4.76
N VAL A 76 6.59 -2.05 4.92
CA VAL A 76 6.46 -3.13 3.95
C VAL A 76 5.66 -4.24 4.62
N VAL A 77 4.70 -4.81 3.90
CA VAL A 77 3.88 -5.91 4.38
C VAL A 77 4.00 -7.13 3.47
N ARG A 78 4.06 -8.31 4.08
CA ARG A 78 4.03 -9.60 3.37
C ARG A 78 2.58 -9.97 3.10
N ARG A 79 2.10 -9.65 1.91
CA ARG A 79 0.73 -9.94 1.45
C ARG A 79 0.64 -11.37 0.89
N ARG A 80 -0.44 -12.07 1.26
CA ARG A 80 -0.88 -13.30 0.55
C ARG A 80 -2.32 -13.18 0.10
N TRP A 81 -2.56 -13.48 -1.17
CA TRP A 81 -3.88 -13.47 -1.79
C TRP A 81 -4.54 -14.86 -1.77
N GLY A 82 -5.73 -14.96 -1.18
CA GLY A 82 -6.58 -16.17 -1.23
C GLY A 82 -6.16 -17.34 -0.35
N THR A 83 -6.97 -18.40 -0.36
CA THR A 83 -6.80 -19.65 0.43
C THR A 83 -6.40 -20.86 -0.42
N GLY A 84 -6.13 -20.68 -1.71
CA GLY A 84 -5.77 -21.76 -2.64
C GLY A 84 -4.26 -22.02 -2.65
N ILE A 85 -3.86 -23.30 -2.76
CA ILE A 85 -2.45 -23.74 -2.67
C ILE A 85 -1.53 -22.96 -3.63
N LEU A 86 -1.97 -22.69 -4.87
CA LEU A 86 -1.15 -21.98 -5.86
C LEU A 86 -0.98 -20.48 -5.55
N THR A 87 -1.99 -19.80 -4.98
CA THR A 87 -1.93 -18.37 -4.64
C THR A 87 -1.26 -18.12 -3.28
N MET A 88 -1.20 -19.15 -2.43
CA MET A 88 -0.43 -19.13 -1.17
C MET A 88 1.10 -19.17 -1.36
N MET A 89 1.58 -19.57 -2.55
CA MET A 89 3.00 -19.92 -2.75
C MET A 89 3.91 -18.76 -3.16
N ILE A 90 3.37 -17.60 -3.57
CA ILE A 90 4.20 -16.44 -3.93
C ILE A 90 3.79 -15.29 -3.01
N PRO A 91 4.40 -15.16 -1.81
CA PRO A 91 4.26 -13.96 -0.99
C PRO A 91 4.74 -12.72 -1.74
N TRP A 92 3.96 -11.65 -1.64
CA TRP A 92 4.26 -10.35 -2.24
C TRP A 92 4.62 -9.39 -1.13
N PHE A 93 5.58 -8.50 -1.39
CA PHE A 93 5.95 -7.46 -0.45
C PHE A 93 5.45 -6.13 -1.00
N ASP A 94 4.41 -5.62 -0.34
CA ASP A 94 3.72 -4.40 -0.74
C ASP A 94 4.16 -3.26 0.17
N PHE A 95 4.14 -2.04 -0.34
CA PHE A 95 4.22 -0.85 0.52
C PHE A 95 2.88 -0.64 1.21
N ASP A 96 2.96 -0.29 2.49
CA ASP A 96 1.81 -0.02 3.35
C ASP A 96 2.01 1.39 3.93
N LEU A 97 1.18 2.32 3.48
CA LEU A 97 1.22 3.72 3.87
C LEU A 97 0.10 4.00 4.86
N ILE A 98 0.44 4.55 6.02
CA ILE A 98 -0.53 5.05 6.98
C ILE A 98 -0.45 6.57 6.98
N ILE A 99 -1.50 7.21 6.46
CA ILE A 99 -1.63 8.66 6.37
C ILE A 99 -2.37 9.15 7.61
N HIS A 100 -1.70 9.95 8.43
CA HIS A 100 -2.26 10.49 9.66
C HIS A 100 -2.83 11.88 9.43
N LEU A 101 -4.13 12.03 9.66
CA LEU A 101 -4.87 13.31 9.57
C LEU A 101 -5.18 13.85 10.98
N GLU A 102 -5.87 14.98 11.06
CA GLU A 102 -6.22 15.58 12.36
C GLU A 102 -7.09 14.66 13.25
N HIS A 103 -8.01 13.93 12.64
CA HIS A 103 -9.05 13.16 13.34
C HIS A 103 -9.24 11.75 12.79
N ASP A 104 -8.45 11.34 11.81
CA ASP A 104 -8.64 10.09 11.09
C ASP A 104 -7.30 9.57 10.55
N GLU A 105 -7.28 8.31 10.14
CA GLU A 105 -6.13 7.67 9.52
C GLU A 105 -6.59 6.93 8.25
N ILE A 106 -5.76 6.97 7.20
CA ILE A 106 -6.01 6.25 5.95
C ILE A 106 -4.85 5.30 5.70
N GLU A 107 -5.15 4.01 5.58
CA GLU A 107 -4.17 2.97 5.22
C GLU A 107 -4.29 2.68 3.71
N ILE A 108 -3.19 2.85 2.97
CA ILE A 108 -3.09 2.55 1.54
C ILE A 108 -1.99 1.53 1.32
N GLU A 109 -2.35 0.37 0.81
CA GLU A 109 -1.41 -0.69 0.43
C GLU A 109 -1.32 -0.85 -1.08
N PHE A 110 -0.12 -1.05 -1.61
CA PHE A 110 0.11 -1.24 -3.04
C PHE A 110 1.43 -1.95 -3.35
N PRO A 111 1.57 -2.57 -4.53
CA PRO A 111 2.81 -3.23 -4.93
C PRO A 111 4.03 -2.32 -4.80
N ALA A 112 5.10 -2.80 -4.16
CA ALA A 112 6.30 -2.01 -3.97
C ALA A 112 7.03 -1.73 -5.30
N PHE A 113 7.39 -0.47 -5.55
CA PHE A 113 8.16 -0.04 -6.73
C PHE A 113 9.17 1.04 -6.36
N PHE A 114 10.31 1.09 -7.07
CA PHE A 114 11.45 1.92 -6.67
C PHE A 114 11.19 3.41 -6.87
N GLU A 115 10.49 3.78 -7.94
CA GLU A 115 10.18 5.18 -8.31
C GLU A 115 9.29 5.87 -7.28
N PHE A 116 8.68 5.14 -6.34
CA PHE A 116 7.99 5.73 -5.19
C PHE A 116 8.93 6.54 -4.29
N ARG A 117 10.24 6.29 -4.38
CA ARG A 117 11.28 7.13 -3.79
C ARG A 117 11.09 8.60 -4.13
N ASP A 118 10.86 8.91 -5.40
CA ASP A 118 10.77 10.29 -5.90
C ASP A 118 9.55 11.01 -5.31
N VAL A 119 8.46 10.27 -5.10
CA VAL A 119 7.25 10.77 -4.42
C VAL A 119 7.57 11.16 -2.98
N ILE A 120 8.27 10.29 -2.25
CA ILE A 120 8.64 10.53 -0.84
C ILE A 120 9.66 11.66 -0.71
N GLU A 121 10.64 11.75 -1.61
CA GLU A 121 11.60 12.84 -1.63
C GLU A 121 10.89 14.18 -1.88
N ASN A 122 9.97 14.23 -2.84
CA ASN A 122 9.16 15.41 -3.09
C ASN A 122 8.33 15.83 -1.86
N TRP A 123 7.69 14.88 -1.18
CA TRP A 123 6.96 15.14 0.06
C TRP A 123 7.85 15.76 1.14
N LYS A 124 9.02 15.17 1.37
CA LYS A 124 9.99 15.67 2.36
C LYS A 124 10.48 17.07 2.00
N GLU A 125 10.78 17.33 0.73
CA GLU A 125 11.19 18.67 0.24
C GLU A 125 10.11 19.73 0.45
N ASN A 126 8.84 19.34 0.37
CA ASN A 126 7.69 20.22 0.60
C ASN A 126 7.21 20.24 2.05
N GLY A 127 8.01 19.71 2.98
CA GLY A 127 7.77 19.79 4.42
C GLY A 127 6.81 18.75 4.98
N LEU A 128 6.41 17.75 4.19
CA LEU A 128 5.62 16.63 4.69
C LEU A 128 6.53 15.62 5.41
N TYR A 129 6.18 15.30 6.65
CA TYR A 129 6.95 14.34 7.44
C TYR A 129 6.60 12.90 7.07
N VAL A 130 7.59 12.14 6.61
CA VAL A 130 7.44 10.73 6.21
C VAL A 130 8.42 9.87 7.01
N MET A 131 7.87 8.96 7.82
CA MET A 131 8.61 7.98 8.62
C MET A 131 8.76 6.69 7.81
N ASP A 132 9.94 6.52 7.21
CA ASP A 132 10.35 5.24 6.60
C ASP A 132 10.86 4.31 7.71
N HIS A 133 9.98 3.49 8.27
CA HIS A 133 10.27 2.68 9.46
C HIS A 133 11.35 1.62 9.20
N LEU A 134 11.60 1.29 7.94
CA LEU A 134 12.47 0.17 7.53
C LEU A 134 13.75 0.64 6.83
N ASP A 135 13.97 1.95 6.74
CA ASP A 135 15.07 2.58 6.02
C ASP A 135 15.14 2.09 4.56
N LEU A 136 13.99 1.92 3.88
CA LEU A 136 13.86 1.28 2.56
C LEU A 136 14.83 1.85 1.53
N PHE A 137 14.81 3.16 1.30
CA PHE A 137 15.62 3.78 0.25
C PHE A 137 17.07 4.01 0.65
N LYS A 138 17.38 3.87 1.95
CA LYS A 138 18.77 3.78 2.42
C LYS A 138 19.33 2.37 2.23
N ARG A 139 18.48 1.35 2.39
CA ARG A 139 18.82 -0.07 2.23
C ARG A 139 18.91 -0.47 0.76
N PHE A 140 18.05 0.10 -0.07
CA PHE A 140 17.98 -0.11 -1.52
C PHE A 140 18.18 1.26 -2.21
N PRO A 141 19.44 1.71 -2.36
CA PRO A 141 19.73 3.09 -2.77
C PRO A 141 19.44 3.38 -4.25
N ASP A 142 19.36 2.34 -5.08
CA ASP A 142 19.11 2.45 -6.51
C ASP A 142 18.17 1.34 -7.01
N GLU A 143 17.63 1.56 -8.21
CA GLU A 143 16.64 0.68 -8.83
C GLU A 143 17.16 -0.75 -9.01
N LYS A 144 18.46 -0.90 -9.29
CA LYS A 144 19.11 -2.20 -9.44
C LYS A 144 19.15 -2.94 -8.10
N ALA A 145 19.61 -2.28 -7.04
CA ALA A 145 19.66 -2.84 -5.70
C ALA A 145 18.26 -3.22 -5.21
N PHE A 146 17.25 -2.41 -5.50
CA PHE A 146 15.85 -2.71 -5.21
C PHE A 146 15.38 -3.97 -5.94
N LYS A 147 15.52 -4.02 -7.27
CA LYS A 147 15.10 -5.17 -8.09
C LYS A 147 15.79 -6.48 -7.71
N GLU A 148 17.08 -6.43 -7.39
CA GLU A 148 17.87 -7.64 -7.10
C GLU A 148 17.69 -8.14 -5.66
N ASN A 149 17.45 -7.24 -4.70
CA ASN A 149 17.58 -7.57 -3.28
C ASN A 149 16.34 -7.33 -2.42
N PHE A 150 15.35 -6.53 -2.87
CA PHE A 150 14.19 -6.16 -2.06
C PHE A 150 13.44 -7.41 -1.56
N SER A 151 12.96 -8.25 -2.48
CA SER A 151 12.19 -9.44 -2.12
C SER A 151 13.03 -10.44 -1.33
N ALA A 152 14.30 -10.64 -1.68
CA ALA A 152 15.17 -11.57 -0.97
C ALA A 152 15.46 -11.12 0.47
N TYR A 153 15.64 -9.82 0.68
CA TYR A 153 15.82 -9.25 2.01
C TYR A 153 14.58 -9.46 2.87
N PHE A 154 13.39 -9.11 2.36
CA PHE A 154 12.18 -9.29 3.14
C PHE A 154 11.84 -10.76 3.34
N GLU A 155 12.03 -11.64 2.35
CA GLU A 155 11.83 -13.08 2.56
C GLU A 155 12.61 -13.63 3.76
N LYS A 156 13.86 -13.20 3.89
CA LYS A 156 14.76 -13.65 4.95
C LYS A 156 14.43 -13.05 6.32
N ASN A 157 14.04 -11.78 6.38
CA ASN A 157 13.99 -11.01 7.64
C ASN A 157 12.57 -10.64 8.09
N TYR A 158 11.54 -10.87 7.28
CA TYR A 158 10.20 -10.30 7.52
C TYR A 158 9.56 -10.77 8.83
N HIS A 159 9.83 -11.99 9.30
CA HIS A 159 9.27 -12.47 10.56
C HIS A 159 9.68 -11.59 11.75
N ASP A 160 10.97 -11.29 11.87
CA ASP A 160 11.51 -10.45 12.93
C ASP A 160 11.02 -9.00 12.78
N ILE A 161 10.96 -8.50 11.54
CA ILE A 161 10.42 -7.17 11.23
C ILE A 161 8.95 -7.09 11.68
N ALA A 162 8.12 -8.06 11.32
CA ALA A 162 6.72 -8.08 11.68
C ALA A 162 6.53 -8.10 13.20
N GLN A 163 7.33 -8.88 13.92
CA GLN A 163 7.30 -8.90 15.38
C GLN A 163 7.72 -7.54 15.99
N GLN A 164 8.75 -6.89 15.46
CA GLN A 164 9.25 -5.61 15.95
C GLN A 164 8.23 -4.47 15.79
N TYR A 165 7.52 -4.45 14.65
CA TYR A 165 6.60 -3.36 14.30
C TYR A 165 5.11 -3.72 14.49
N GLY A 166 4.81 -4.93 14.99
CA GLY A 166 3.43 -5.39 15.19
C GLY A 166 2.64 -5.62 13.89
N LEU A 167 3.32 -5.99 12.81
CA LEU A 167 2.73 -6.26 11.50
C LEU A 167 2.22 -7.71 11.39
N GLU A 168 1.32 -7.95 10.43
CA GLU A 168 0.87 -9.32 10.12
C GLU A 168 1.92 -10.08 9.29
N ASP A 169 2.10 -11.37 9.56
CA ASP A 169 3.02 -12.27 8.84
C ASP A 169 2.40 -13.64 8.53
N PRO A 170 1.88 -13.85 7.31
CA PRO A 170 1.57 -12.85 6.28
C PRO A 170 0.24 -12.14 6.58
N ARG A 171 0.06 -10.94 6.00
CA ARG A 171 -1.22 -10.24 5.96
C ARG A 171 -2.19 -11.02 5.05
N ILE A 172 -3.23 -11.62 5.65
CA ILE A 172 -4.24 -12.45 4.96
C ILE A 172 -5.59 -11.74 5.08
N SER A 173 -6.24 -11.45 3.94
CA SER A 173 -7.51 -10.69 3.86
C SER A 173 -7.36 -9.18 4.14
N PHE A 174 -8.43 -8.43 3.88
CA PHE A 174 -8.61 -7.05 4.28
C PHE A 174 -8.94 -7.03 5.77
N LYS A 175 -8.21 -6.25 6.58
CA LYS A 175 -8.49 -6.15 8.02
C LYS A 175 -9.96 -5.76 8.22
N LYS A 176 -10.72 -6.67 8.83
CA LYS A 176 -11.81 -6.29 9.72
C LYS A 176 -11.22 -6.47 11.11
N THR A 177 -10.59 -5.45 11.67
CA THR A 177 -10.18 -5.52 13.08
C THR A 177 -11.45 -5.46 13.91
N GLN A 178 -11.99 -6.64 14.25
CA GLN A 178 -12.95 -6.81 15.32
C GLN A 178 -12.18 -6.69 16.64
N TRP A 179 -12.54 -5.71 17.45
CA TRP A 179 -12.49 -5.82 18.91
C TRP A 179 -13.93 -5.78 19.40
#